data_AF-A0A9P4XNX1-F1
#
_entry.id   AF-A0A9P4XNX1-F1
#
_cell.length_a   1.000
_cell.length_b   1.000
_cell.length_c   1.000
_cell.angle_alpha   90.00
_cell.angle_beta   90.00
_cell.angle_gamma   90.00
#
_symmetry.space_group_name_H-M   'P 1'
#
loop_
_entity.id
_entity.type
_entity.pdbx_description
1 polymer ?
#
loop_
_entity_poly.entity_id
_entity_poly.type
_entity_poly.pdbx_seq_one_letter_code
_entity_poly.pdbx_strand_id
1 'polypeptide(L)'
;MFDLSPFIAYRPLQLINDGRNSTFLVEVTKAGHSELRRNALCVLKIHQASPPDVSYQQERTANSLLAMSYTNPLLTAAASCEVIFARPCRKSIKARYPQCFGSVEVPVELLQAAMEERGWVEPDTGKENLFHALLFEYIPNLEPLMPKDVTPAIVAETHLVLKTIHASNVCHNDLENFRIRPEIGFRNIFIQQYNRNVYILDFDTARIVDYSPEGQRLLEEEANKLDGLFQIILSGEDPRKRFPREVLRLMAERQMQQSG
;
A
#
# COMPACT_ATOMS: atom_id res chain seq x y z
N MET A 1 -15.96 2.23 -3.79
CA MET A 1 -15.32 0.90 -3.92
C MET A 1 -16.39 -0.19 -3.88
N PHE A 2 -16.21 -1.28 -4.61
CA PHE A 2 -17.20 -2.36 -4.73
C PHE A 2 -16.80 -3.58 -3.90
N ASP A 3 -17.81 -4.32 -3.43
CA ASP A 3 -17.61 -5.62 -2.81
C ASP A 3 -17.42 -6.71 -3.87
N LEU A 4 -16.31 -7.44 -3.76
CA LEU A 4 -15.94 -8.53 -4.66
C LEU A 4 -16.23 -9.90 -4.07
N SER A 5 -16.58 -9.99 -2.79
CA SER A 5 -16.85 -11.24 -2.06
C SER A 5 -17.76 -12.23 -2.81
N PRO A 6 -18.86 -11.82 -3.49
CA PRO A 6 -19.71 -12.77 -4.22
C PRO A 6 -19.15 -13.22 -5.58
N PHE A 7 -18.09 -12.58 -6.09
CA PHE A 7 -17.57 -12.79 -7.45
C PHE A 7 -16.30 -13.62 -7.52
N ILE A 8 -15.58 -13.74 -6.40
CA ILE A 8 -14.26 -14.35 -6.37
C ILE A 8 -14.17 -15.39 -5.25
N ALA A 9 -13.38 -16.43 -5.51
CA ALA A 9 -12.82 -17.27 -4.47
C ALA A 9 -11.32 -17.00 -4.40
N TYR A 10 -10.73 -17.13 -3.22
CA TYR A 10 -9.31 -16.89 -3.02
C TYR A 10 -8.65 -17.94 -2.15
N ARG A 11 -7.34 -18.12 -2.33
CA ARG A 11 -6.51 -19.04 -1.56
C ARG A 11 -5.25 -18.32 -1.11
N PRO A 12 -4.97 -18.22 0.21
CA PRO A 12 -3.73 -17.64 0.69
C PRO A 12 -2.55 -18.53 0.28
N LEU A 13 -1.50 -17.87 -0.22
CA LEU A 13 -0.25 -18.52 -0.61
C LEU A 13 0.87 -18.21 0.38
N GLN A 14 0.94 -16.96 0.84
CA GLN A 14 2.00 -16.48 1.71
C GLN A 14 1.55 -15.28 2.54
N LEU A 15 1.92 -15.25 3.81
CA LEU A 15 1.85 -14.05 4.65
C LEU A 15 3.05 -13.15 4.34
N ILE A 16 2.79 -11.93 3.88
CA ILE A 16 3.81 -10.92 3.53
C ILE A 16 4.12 -10.03 4.74
N ASN A 17 3.11 -9.67 5.53
CA ASN A 17 3.22 -8.80 6.69
C ASN A 17 2.18 -9.21 7.74
N ASP A 18 2.61 -9.41 8.98
CA ASP A 18 1.79 -9.83 10.13
C ASP A 18 1.54 -8.68 11.14
N GLY A 19 1.78 -7.44 10.72
CA GLY A 19 1.59 -6.25 11.55
C GLY A 19 0.13 -5.89 11.82
N ARG A 20 -0.13 -4.61 12.13
CA ARG A 20 -1.47 -4.08 12.45
C ARG A 20 -2.53 -4.43 11.39
N ASN A 21 -2.11 -4.48 10.13
CA ASN A 21 -2.88 -5.00 9.02
C ASN A 21 -2.13 -6.22 8.48
N SER A 22 -2.80 -7.36 8.41
CA SER A 22 -2.20 -8.56 7.85
C SER A 22 -2.27 -8.51 6.32
N THR A 23 -1.16 -8.75 5.64
CA THR A 23 -1.08 -8.68 4.17
C THR A 23 -0.66 -10.03 3.60
N PHE A 24 -1.43 -10.55 2.65
CA PHE A 24 -1.22 -11.86 2.06
C PHE A 24 -1.02 -11.78 0.56
N LEU A 25 -0.14 -12.61 0.03
CA LEU A 25 -0.21 -13.03 -1.36
C LEU A 25 -1.31 -14.08 -1.48
N VAL A 26 -2.27 -13.86 -2.36
CA VAL A 26 -3.38 -14.78 -2.61
C VAL A 26 -3.45 -15.15 -4.08
N GLU A 27 -3.88 -16.38 -4.33
CA GLU A 27 -4.41 -16.77 -5.63
C GLU A 27 -5.91 -16.50 -5.65
N VAL A 28 -6.43 -15.92 -6.73
CA VAL A 28 -7.84 -15.58 -6.90
C VAL A 28 -8.37 -16.29 -8.13
N THR A 29 -9.61 -16.77 -8.07
CA THR A 29 -10.38 -17.33 -9.19
C THR A 29 -11.78 -16.74 -9.20
N LYS A 30 -12.45 -16.79 -10.36
CA LYS A 30 -13.86 -16.41 -10.46
C LYS A 30 -14.73 -17.47 -9.77
N ALA A 31 -15.62 -17.04 -8.88
CA ALA A 31 -16.54 -17.93 -8.18
C ALA A 31 -17.48 -18.64 -9.16
N GLY A 32 -17.84 -19.89 -8.86
CA GLY A 32 -18.82 -20.67 -9.62
C GLY A 32 -18.40 -21.12 -11.03
N HIS A 33 -17.18 -20.79 -11.49
CA HIS A 33 -16.67 -21.16 -12.82
C HIS A 33 -15.46 -22.10 -12.72
N SER A 34 -15.72 -23.39 -12.44
CA SER A 34 -14.70 -24.42 -12.24
C SER A 34 -13.96 -24.85 -13.52
N GLU A 35 -14.54 -24.65 -14.71
CA GLU A 35 -14.07 -25.25 -15.96
C GLU A 35 -13.09 -24.38 -16.79
N LEU A 36 -12.91 -23.09 -16.44
CA LEU A 36 -12.05 -22.15 -17.17
C LEU A 36 -11.05 -21.45 -16.23
N ARG A 37 -10.39 -22.21 -15.34
CA ARG A 37 -9.50 -21.71 -14.26
C ARG A 37 -8.39 -20.81 -14.80
N ARG A 38 -8.68 -19.51 -14.91
CA ARG A 38 -7.68 -18.45 -14.96
C ARG A 38 -7.52 -17.97 -13.54
N ASN A 39 -6.40 -18.35 -12.95
CA ASN A 39 -6.04 -17.88 -11.63
C ASN A 39 -5.22 -16.59 -11.78
N ALA A 40 -5.41 -15.65 -10.86
CA ALA A 40 -4.65 -14.42 -10.79
C ALA A 40 -3.96 -14.33 -9.42
N LEU A 41 -2.76 -13.75 -9.40
CA LEU A 41 -2.09 -13.40 -8.15
C LEU A 41 -2.53 -12.00 -7.74
N CYS A 42 -2.92 -11.85 -6.48
CA CYS A 42 -3.34 -10.58 -5.89
C CYS A 42 -2.74 -10.44 -4.48
N VAL A 43 -2.80 -9.23 -3.95
CA VAL A 43 -2.47 -8.94 -2.56
C VAL A 43 -3.76 -8.69 -1.80
N LEU A 44 -4.02 -9.46 -0.75
CA LEU A 44 -5.16 -9.29 0.14
C LEU A 44 -4.68 -8.64 1.45
N LYS A 45 -5.16 -7.43 1.73
CA LYS A 45 -4.82 -6.69 2.95
C LYS A 45 -6.02 -6.70 3.90
N ILE A 46 -5.87 -7.33 5.05
CA ILE A 46 -6.91 -7.47 6.06
C ILE A 46 -6.65 -6.49 7.20
N HIS A 47 -7.67 -5.69 7.51
CA HIS A 47 -7.61 -4.70 8.57
C HIS A 47 -8.06 -5.32 9.89
N GLN A 48 -7.11 -5.47 10.82
CA GLN A 48 -7.33 -6.07 12.16
C GLN A 48 -7.30 -5.04 13.28
N ALA A 49 -7.09 -3.75 12.95
CA ALA A 49 -6.95 -2.66 13.90
C ALA A 49 -8.22 -2.47 14.77
N SER A 50 -8.10 -1.82 15.92
CA SER A 50 -9.25 -1.33 16.70
C SER A 50 -9.20 0.20 16.83
N PRO A 51 -10.28 0.94 16.51
CA PRO A 51 -11.48 0.44 15.83
C PRO A 51 -11.15 0.05 14.37
N PRO A 52 -11.58 -1.12 13.87
CA PRO A 52 -11.22 -1.64 12.54
C PRO A 52 -11.65 -0.72 11.41
N ASP A 53 -12.75 0.00 11.62
CA ASP A 53 -13.43 0.72 10.56
C ASP A 53 -12.73 2.00 10.14
N VAL A 54 -12.03 2.73 11.03
CA VAL A 54 -11.51 4.06 10.65
C VAL A 54 -10.36 3.94 9.65
N SER A 55 -9.36 3.09 9.96
CA SER A 55 -8.21 2.88 9.07
C SER A 55 -8.62 2.21 7.75
N TYR A 56 -9.53 1.24 7.82
CA TYR A 56 -10.08 0.60 6.63
C TYR A 56 -10.84 1.59 5.75
N GLN A 57 -11.78 2.36 6.31
CA GLN A 57 -12.57 3.33 5.52
C GLN A 57 -11.68 4.43 4.93
N GLN A 58 -10.66 4.86 5.65
CA GLN A 58 -9.69 5.84 5.18
C GLN A 58 -8.91 5.31 3.96
N GLU A 59 -8.32 4.12 4.06
CA GLU A 59 -7.59 3.51 2.95
C GLU A 59 -8.50 3.18 1.77
N ARG A 60 -9.71 2.68 2.04
CA ARG A 60 -10.73 2.39 1.02
C ARG A 60 -11.12 3.65 0.24
N THR A 61 -11.24 4.78 0.93
CA THR A 61 -11.62 6.05 0.30
C THR A 61 -10.46 6.63 -0.49
N ALA A 62 -9.23 6.59 0.03
CA ALA A 62 -8.03 6.99 -0.70
C ALA A 62 -7.86 6.18 -2.00
N ASN A 63 -7.97 4.85 -1.92
CA ASN A 63 -7.90 3.99 -3.10
C ASN A 63 -9.08 4.16 -4.06
N SER A 64 -10.26 4.55 -3.57
CA SER A 64 -11.38 4.92 -4.45
C SER A 64 -11.07 6.17 -5.27
N LEU A 65 -10.48 7.20 -4.67
CA LEU A 65 -10.07 8.41 -5.38
C LEU A 65 -8.97 8.12 -6.41
N LEU A 66 -7.95 7.35 -6.02
CA LEU A 66 -6.88 6.91 -6.92
C LEU A 66 -7.40 6.03 -8.07
N ALA A 67 -8.48 5.28 -7.86
CA ALA A 67 -9.12 4.50 -8.91
C ALA A 67 -9.92 5.37 -9.90
N MET A 68 -10.47 6.48 -9.43
CA MET A 68 -11.25 7.41 -10.25
C MET A 68 -10.37 8.33 -11.10
N SER A 69 -9.09 8.51 -10.74
CA SER A 69 -8.14 9.28 -11.55
C SER A 69 -7.65 8.54 -12.80
N TYR A 70 -7.97 7.25 -12.94
CA TYR A 70 -7.68 6.49 -14.16
C TYR A 70 -8.54 6.94 -15.34
N THR A 71 -7.97 6.90 -16.54
CA THR A 71 -8.67 7.19 -17.82
C THR A 71 -9.87 6.26 -18.10
N ASN A 72 -9.88 5.06 -17.52
CA ASN A 72 -11.00 4.13 -17.55
C ASN A 72 -11.21 3.57 -16.14
N PRO A 73 -11.99 4.26 -15.28
CA PRO A 73 -12.24 3.83 -13.92
C PRO A 73 -13.06 2.53 -13.92
N LEU A 74 -12.84 1.69 -12.91
CA LEU A 74 -13.69 0.52 -12.67
C LEU A 74 -15.00 1.03 -12.05
N LEU A 75 -16.11 0.84 -12.75
CA LEU A 75 -17.42 1.39 -12.34
C LEU A 75 -18.35 0.34 -11.72
N THR A 76 -18.00 -0.95 -11.76
CA THR A 76 -18.81 -2.03 -11.21
C THR A 76 -17.94 -3.16 -10.63
N ALA A 77 -18.49 -3.94 -9.70
CA ALA A 77 -17.84 -5.14 -9.15
C ALA A 77 -17.52 -6.17 -10.25
N ALA A 78 -18.43 -6.35 -11.22
CA ALA A 78 -18.21 -7.24 -12.35
C ALA A 78 -17.04 -6.77 -13.23
N ALA A 79 -16.95 -5.47 -13.52
CA ALA A 79 -15.82 -4.92 -14.28
C ALA A 79 -14.49 -5.06 -13.52
N SER A 80 -14.50 -4.84 -12.20
CA SER A 80 -13.34 -5.12 -11.34
C SER A 80 -12.89 -6.58 -11.43
N CYS A 81 -13.84 -7.51 -11.32
CA CYS A 81 -13.57 -8.95 -11.40
C CYS A 81 -12.97 -9.34 -12.76
N GLU A 82 -13.55 -8.88 -13.88
CA GLU A 82 -13.01 -9.16 -15.21
C GLU A 82 -11.58 -8.60 -15.40
N VAL A 83 -11.28 -7.46 -14.79
CA VAL A 83 -9.94 -6.84 -14.88
C VAL A 83 -8.88 -7.63 -14.10
N ILE A 84 -9.23 -8.30 -12.99
CA ILE A 84 -8.30 -9.20 -12.27
C ILE A 84 -7.77 -10.30 -13.21
N PHE A 85 -8.62 -10.83 -14.08
CA PHE A 85 -8.30 -11.96 -14.96
C PHE A 85 -7.88 -11.55 -16.37
N ALA A 86 -7.87 -10.25 -16.68
CA ALA A 86 -7.38 -9.71 -17.94
C ALA A 86 -5.84 -9.61 -17.91
N ARG A 87 -5.16 -10.42 -18.74
CA ARG A 87 -3.69 -10.39 -18.90
C ARG A 87 -3.16 -8.99 -19.29
N PRO A 88 -1.88 -8.73 -18.96
CA PRO A 88 -1.47 -8.08 -17.72
C PRO A 88 -1.99 -6.63 -17.64
N CYS A 89 -2.43 -6.24 -16.44
CA CYS A 89 -2.92 -4.90 -16.17
C CYS A 89 -1.80 -3.87 -16.36
N ARG A 90 -1.72 -3.23 -17.53
CA ARG A 90 -0.71 -2.20 -17.84
C ARG A 90 -0.88 -0.88 -17.06
N LYS A 91 -1.83 -0.83 -16.11
CA LYS A 91 -2.23 0.41 -15.44
C LYS A 91 -1.29 0.79 -14.30
N SER A 92 -0.91 -0.15 -13.43
CA SER A 92 0.11 0.06 -12.39
C SER A 92 1.47 0.44 -12.96
N ILE A 93 1.82 -0.05 -14.16
CA ILE A 93 3.05 0.34 -14.85
C ILE A 93 3.08 1.84 -15.12
N LYS A 94 1.92 2.46 -15.40
CA LYS A 94 1.83 3.90 -15.64
C LYS A 94 1.67 4.71 -14.35
N ALA A 95 0.84 4.22 -13.43
CA ALA A 95 0.48 4.95 -12.22
C ALA A 95 1.49 4.80 -11.08
N ARG A 96 2.29 3.72 -11.09
CA ARG A 96 3.33 3.44 -10.10
C ARG A 96 2.81 3.29 -8.65
N TYR A 97 1.57 2.84 -8.52
CA TYR A 97 0.97 2.34 -7.29
C TYR A 97 0.00 1.20 -7.66
N PRO A 98 -0.26 0.23 -6.75
CA PRO A 98 -1.07 -0.93 -7.06
C PRO A 98 -2.53 -0.54 -7.28
N GLN A 99 -3.17 -1.15 -8.27
CA GLN A 99 -4.61 -0.97 -8.45
C GLN A 99 -5.37 -1.72 -7.34
N CYS A 100 -6.24 -1.02 -6.61
CA CYS A 100 -7.22 -1.65 -5.74
C CYS A 100 -8.44 -2.10 -6.56
N PHE A 101 -8.74 -3.40 -6.55
CA PHE A 101 -9.86 -3.96 -7.30
C PHE A 101 -11.20 -3.79 -6.58
N GLY A 102 -11.18 -3.83 -5.25
CA GLY A 102 -12.38 -3.74 -4.42
C GLY A 102 -12.16 -4.21 -2.99
N SER A 103 -13.24 -4.21 -2.22
CA SER A 103 -13.30 -4.78 -0.88
C SER A 103 -13.66 -6.26 -0.93
N VAL A 104 -13.20 -7.00 0.07
CA VAL A 104 -13.49 -8.42 0.29
C VAL A 104 -13.77 -8.62 1.77
N GLU A 105 -14.74 -9.46 2.12
CA GLU A 105 -14.98 -9.91 3.48
C GLU A 105 -14.26 -11.24 3.71
N VAL A 106 -13.52 -11.33 4.82
CA VAL A 106 -12.67 -12.48 5.12
C VAL A 106 -13.02 -13.06 6.48
N PRO A 107 -13.42 -14.34 6.58
CA PRO A 107 -13.75 -14.95 7.88
C PRO A 107 -12.51 -15.06 8.77
N VAL A 108 -12.66 -14.72 10.05
CA VAL A 108 -11.57 -14.65 11.05
C VAL A 108 -10.87 -15.99 11.21
N GLU A 109 -11.63 -17.08 11.28
CA GLU A 109 -11.16 -18.44 11.57
C GLU A 109 -10.55 -19.12 10.33
N LEU A 110 -11.01 -18.76 9.13
CA LEU A 110 -10.49 -19.29 7.87
C LEU A 110 -9.13 -18.70 7.51
N LEU A 111 -8.81 -17.51 8.00
CA LEU A 111 -7.51 -16.86 7.79
C LEU A 111 -6.35 -17.62 8.43
N GLN A 112 -6.58 -18.23 9.59
CA GLN A 112 -5.60 -19.06 10.29
C GLN A 112 -5.57 -20.49 9.72
N ALA A 113 -6.72 -21.09 9.44
CA ALA A 113 -6.80 -22.46 8.93
C ALA A 113 -6.36 -22.62 7.46
N ALA A 114 -6.61 -21.62 6.59
CA ALA A 114 -6.22 -21.70 5.18
C ALA A 114 -4.71 -21.59 4.94
N MET A 115 -3.95 -21.13 5.94
CA MET A 115 -2.48 -21.20 5.94
C MET A 115 -1.97 -22.60 6.27
N GLU A 116 -2.75 -23.40 7.01
CA GLU A 116 -2.38 -24.74 7.49
C GLU A 116 -2.92 -25.86 6.58
N GLU A 117 -4.07 -25.66 5.93
CA GLU A 117 -4.65 -26.59 4.94
C GLU A 117 -5.16 -25.84 3.70
N ARG A 118 -4.61 -26.19 2.52
CA ARG A 118 -4.70 -25.44 1.25
C ARG A 118 -6.10 -25.46 0.59
N GLY A 119 -7.09 -24.88 1.24
CA GLY A 119 -8.45 -24.70 0.72
C GLY A 119 -8.64 -23.40 -0.04
N TRP A 120 -9.63 -23.38 -0.92
CA TRP A 120 -10.19 -22.13 -1.44
C TRP A 120 -11.20 -21.60 -0.41
N VAL A 121 -11.18 -20.30 -0.16
CA VAL A 121 -12.26 -19.58 0.51
C VAL A 121 -13.25 -19.19 -0.59
N GLU A 122 -14.39 -19.88 -0.61
CA GLU A 122 -15.49 -19.63 -1.54
C GLU A 122 -16.43 -18.55 -0.99
N PRO A 123 -17.17 -17.85 -1.85
CA PRO A 123 -18.23 -16.93 -1.41
C PRO A 123 -19.23 -17.59 -0.46
N ASP A 124 -19.82 -16.81 0.44
CA ASP A 124 -20.83 -17.23 1.43
C ASP A 124 -20.36 -18.25 2.49
N THR A 125 -19.06 -18.63 2.49
CA THR A 125 -18.51 -19.55 3.48
C THR A 125 -18.14 -18.80 4.77
N GLY A 126 -18.80 -19.12 5.89
CA GLY A 126 -18.53 -18.53 7.21
C GLY A 126 -19.06 -17.09 7.33
N LYS A 127 -20.31 -16.92 7.77
CA LYS A 127 -20.97 -15.60 7.91
C LYS A 127 -20.81 -14.95 9.29
N GLU A 128 -20.13 -15.63 10.20
CA GLU A 128 -19.88 -15.15 11.56
C GLU A 128 -18.44 -14.61 11.62
N ASN A 129 -18.24 -13.48 12.30
CA ASN A 129 -16.93 -12.84 12.52
C ASN A 129 -16.12 -12.60 11.22
N LEU A 130 -16.52 -11.59 10.44
CA LEU A 130 -15.84 -11.19 9.21
C LEU A 130 -14.89 -10.00 9.44
N PHE A 131 -13.70 -10.05 8.87
CA PHE A 131 -12.82 -8.91 8.72
C PHE A 131 -13.04 -8.21 7.38
N HIS A 132 -12.89 -6.88 7.39
CA HIS A 132 -12.81 -6.09 6.17
C HIS A 132 -11.41 -6.16 5.56
N ALA A 133 -11.36 -6.46 4.27
CA ALA A 133 -10.13 -6.50 3.49
C ALA A 133 -10.24 -5.72 2.19
N LEU A 134 -9.09 -5.38 1.63
CA LEU A 134 -8.93 -4.79 0.32
C LEU A 134 -8.09 -5.71 -0.56
N LEU A 135 -8.54 -5.91 -1.81
CA LEU A 135 -7.82 -6.70 -2.80
C LEU A 135 -7.08 -5.80 -3.78
N PHE A 136 -5.78 -6.02 -3.90
CA PHE A 136 -4.87 -5.23 -4.72
C PHE A 136 -4.20 -6.08 -5.79
N GLU A 137 -3.77 -5.40 -6.83
CA GLU A 137 -2.83 -5.94 -7.81
C GLU A 137 -1.53 -6.38 -7.14
N TYR A 138 -1.07 -7.58 -7.50
CA TYR A 138 0.27 -8.04 -7.13
C TYR A 138 1.31 -7.49 -8.09
N ILE A 139 2.29 -6.76 -7.56
CA ILE A 139 3.44 -6.24 -8.31
C ILE A 139 4.68 -7.06 -7.93
N PRO A 140 5.27 -7.85 -8.84
CA PRO A 140 6.38 -8.73 -8.51
C PRO A 140 7.72 -7.97 -8.38
N ASN A 141 8.62 -8.53 -7.57
CA ASN A 141 10.02 -8.12 -7.43
C ASN A 141 10.20 -6.66 -6.95
N LEU A 142 9.36 -6.22 -6.03
CA LEU A 142 9.52 -4.95 -5.33
C LEU A 142 10.46 -5.11 -4.13
N GLU A 143 11.36 -4.15 -3.97
CA GLU A 143 12.24 -4.01 -2.82
C GLU A 143 12.09 -2.61 -2.21
N PRO A 144 12.20 -2.48 -0.87
CA PRO A 144 12.18 -1.16 -0.24
C PRO A 144 13.27 -0.26 -0.82
N LEU A 145 12.93 1.00 -1.07
CA LEU A 145 13.93 1.99 -1.47
C LEU A 145 14.91 2.20 -0.31
N MET A 146 16.19 1.95 -0.55
CA MET A 146 17.25 2.21 0.42
C MET A 146 17.98 3.52 0.09
N PRO A 147 18.60 4.21 1.06
CA PRO A 147 19.34 5.44 0.78
C PRO A 147 20.42 5.29 -0.31
N LYS A 148 21.10 4.14 -0.35
CA LYS A 148 22.11 3.82 -1.39
C LYS A 148 21.54 3.76 -2.81
N ASP A 149 20.23 3.56 -2.95
CA ASP A 149 19.54 3.40 -4.22
C ASP A 149 19.02 4.74 -4.78
N VAL A 150 19.11 5.81 -3.99
CA VAL A 150 18.65 7.15 -4.36
C VAL A 150 19.60 7.76 -5.39
N THR A 151 19.04 8.06 -6.55
CA THR A 151 19.70 8.76 -7.66
C THR A 151 18.79 9.88 -8.17
N PRO A 152 19.29 10.87 -8.91
CA PRO A 152 18.44 11.91 -9.49
C PRO A 152 17.26 11.37 -10.31
N ALA A 153 17.45 10.22 -11.00
CA ALA A 153 16.39 9.56 -11.76
C ALA A 153 15.29 8.99 -10.85
N ILE A 154 15.67 8.32 -9.75
CA ILE A 154 14.72 7.79 -8.76
C ILE A 154 13.96 8.93 -8.07
N VAL A 155 14.64 10.04 -7.74
CA VAL A 155 14.00 11.23 -7.15
C VAL A 155 12.97 11.81 -8.11
N ALA A 156 13.35 12.01 -9.37
CA ALA A 156 12.45 12.55 -10.39
C ALA A 156 11.23 11.65 -10.63
N GLU A 157 11.43 10.33 -10.71
CA GLU A 157 10.31 9.39 -10.83
C GLU A 157 9.42 9.42 -9.58
N THR A 158 10.00 9.39 -8.37
CA THR A 158 9.23 9.46 -7.12
C THR A 158 8.37 10.72 -7.05
N HIS A 159 8.90 11.89 -7.42
CA HIS A 159 8.13 13.13 -7.47
C HIS A 159 7.00 13.08 -8.50
N LEU A 160 7.21 12.44 -9.64
CA LEU A 160 6.15 12.26 -10.64
C LEU A 160 5.01 11.37 -10.11
N VAL A 161 5.35 10.26 -9.45
CA VAL A 161 4.36 9.38 -8.81
C VAL A 161 3.60 10.14 -7.73
N LEU A 162 4.30 10.83 -6.84
CA LEU A 162 3.70 11.58 -5.74
C LEU A 162 2.79 12.69 -6.25
N LYS A 163 3.19 13.43 -7.30
CA LYS A 163 2.36 14.43 -7.95
C LYS A 163 1.06 13.85 -8.50
N THR A 164 1.10 12.62 -9.02
CA THR A 164 -0.08 11.92 -9.53
C THR A 164 -1.04 11.54 -8.40
N ILE A 165 -0.51 11.09 -7.27
CA ILE A 165 -1.27 10.81 -6.05
C ILE A 165 -1.91 12.10 -5.51
N HIS A 166 -1.14 13.19 -5.42
CA HIS A 166 -1.58 14.50 -4.96
C HIS A 166 -2.66 15.12 -5.85
N ALA A 167 -2.59 14.91 -7.17
CA ALA A 167 -3.63 15.33 -8.10
C ALA A 167 -4.99 14.65 -7.87
N SER A 168 -5.01 13.54 -7.12
CA SER A 168 -6.23 12.86 -6.68
C SER A 168 -6.70 13.32 -5.29
N ASN A 169 -6.12 14.40 -4.74
CA ASN A 169 -6.32 14.92 -3.40
C ASN A 169 -6.05 13.92 -2.27
N VAL A 170 -5.03 13.08 -2.47
CA VAL A 170 -4.57 12.11 -1.48
C VAL A 170 -3.18 12.53 -1.01
N CYS A 171 -3.00 12.73 0.30
CA CYS A 171 -1.71 12.83 0.96
C CYS A 171 -1.34 11.45 1.51
N HIS A 172 -0.15 10.92 1.21
CA HIS A 172 0.19 9.56 1.62
C HIS A 172 0.50 9.46 3.13
N ASN A 173 1.20 10.46 3.68
CA ASN A 173 1.45 10.69 5.10
C ASN A 173 2.31 9.62 5.84
N ASP A 174 3.04 8.74 5.13
CA ASP A 174 3.88 7.69 5.75
C ASP A 174 5.05 7.23 4.84
N LEU A 175 5.71 8.18 4.18
CA LEU A 175 6.81 7.90 3.25
C LEU A 175 8.19 7.79 3.95
N GLU A 176 8.41 8.50 5.06
CA GLU A 176 9.64 8.43 5.89
C GLU A 176 9.51 7.36 6.96
N ASN A 177 10.54 6.52 7.13
CA ASN A 177 10.62 5.59 8.25
C ASN A 177 11.15 6.31 9.50
N PHE A 178 10.24 6.84 10.32
CA PHE A 178 10.59 7.55 11.55
C PHE A 178 11.23 6.69 12.64
N ARG A 179 11.14 5.36 12.56
CA ARG A 179 11.64 4.44 13.60
C ARG A 179 13.15 4.37 13.67
N ILE A 180 13.82 4.68 12.57
CA ILE A 180 15.28 4.63 12.47
C ILE A 180 15.92 6.01 12.55
N ARG A 181 15.19 7.02 13.06
CA ARG A 181 15.78 8.34 13.25
C ARG A 181 16.94 8.26 14.27
N PRO A 182 18.02 9.04 14.06
CA PRO A 182 18.14 10.15 13.10
C PRO A 182 18.51 9.76 11.66
N GLU A 183 18.77 8.47 11.38
CA GLU A 183 19.05 7.97 10.04
C GLU A 183 17.84 8.15 9.10
N ILE A 184 18.12 8.20 7.78
CA ILE A 184 17.07 8.29 6.76
C ILE A 184 16.69 6.90 6.30
N GLY A 185 15.39 6.61 6.34
CA GLY A 185 14.82 5.41 5.72
C GLY A 185 13.48 5.74 5.07
N PHE A 186 13.11 4.92 4.11
CA PHE A 186 11.81 4.98 3.44
C PHE A 186 10.98 3.80 3.90
N ARG A 187 9.67 4.01 4.05
CA ARG A 187 8.75 2.96 4.52
C ARG A 187 7.95 2.38 3.36
N ASN A 188 7.25 3.26 2.66
CA ASN A 188 6.25 2.90 1.66
C ASN A 188 6.65 3.26 0.22
N ILE A 189 7.95 3.47 0.00
CA ILE A 189 8.55 3.69 -1.33
C ILE A 189 9.39 2.47 -1.69
N PHE A 190 9.10 1.89 -2.84
CA PHE A 190 9.70 0.66 -3.34
C PHE A 190 10.29 0.89 -4.74
N ILE A 191 11.24 0.05 -5.10
CA ILE A 191 11.82 -0.01 -6.43
C ILE A 191 11.69 -1.44 -6.96
N GLN A 192 11.48 -1.58 -8.26
CA GLN A 192 11.42 -2.90 -8.89
C GLN A 192 12.82 -3.34 -9.35
N GLN A 193 13.26 -4.54 -8.94
CA GLN A 193 14.66 -5.01 -9.06
C GLN A 193 15.30 -4.79 -10.45
N TYR A 194 14.57 -5.04 -11.54
CA TYR A 194 15.14 -5.09 -12.90
C TYR A 194 15.08 -3.78 -13.68
N ASN A 195 13.97 -3.06 -13.56
CA ASN A 195 13.75 -1.82 -14.33
C ASN A 195 13.87 -0.57 -13.46
N ARG A 196 14.09 -0.75 -12.15
CA ARG A 196 14.27 0.31 -11.16
C ARG A 196 13.11 1.31 -11.09
N ASN A 197 11.94 0.90 -11.58
CA ASN A 197 10.74 1.71 -11.52
C ASN A 197 10.34 1.92 -10.05
N VAL A 198 10.05 3.16 -9.68
CA VAL A 198 9.54 3.51 -8.36
C VAL A 198 8.07 3.10 -8.23
N TYR A 199 7.70 2.59 -7.04
CA TYR A 199 6.32 2.35 -6.64
C TYR A 199 6.06 2.91 -5.24
N ILE A 200 4.89 3.52 -5.04
CA ILE A 200 4.41 3.96 -3.72
C ILE A 200 3.24 3.05 -3.32
N LEU A 201 3.35 2.41 -2.15
CA LEU A 201 2.43 1.38 -1.67
C LEU A 201 1.81 1.79 -0.32
N ASP A 202 0.78 1.07 0.12
CA ASP A 202 0.24 1.16 1.50
C ASP A 202 -0.28 2.56 1.91
N PHE A 203 -1.60 2.74 1.71
CA PHE A 203 -2.31 4.00 1.94
C PHE A 203 -3.15 3.97 3.24
N ASP A 204 -2.78 3.15 4.23
CA ASP A 204 -3.53 3.01 5.49
C ASP A 204 -3.56 4.28 6.37
N THR A 205 -2.56 5.13 6.18
CA THR A 205 -2.33 6.41 6.85
C THR A 205 -2.65 7.61 5.96
N ALA A 206 -3.08 7.36 4.72
CA ALA A 206 -3.31 8.38 3.72
C ALA A 206 -4.47 9.30 4.08
N ARG A 207 -4.28 10.61 3.98
CA ARG A 207 -5.29 11.62 4.30
C ARG A 207 -5.91 12.16 3.02
N ILE A 208 -7.23 12.25 3.01
CA ILE A 208 -7.95 12.92 1.92
C ILE A 208 -7.98 14.40 2.25
N VAL A 209 -7.49 15.21 1.32
CA VAL A 209 -7.49 16.66 1.47
C VAL A 209 -8.57 17.26 0.59
N ASP A 210 -9.05 18.44 0.96
CA ASP A 210 -9.93 19.24 0.13
C ASP A 210 -9.11 20.24 -0.70
N TYR A 211 -9.80 21.02 -1.54
CA TYR A 211 -9.20 22.09 -2.33
C TYR A 211 -8.96 23.38 -1.54
N SER A 212 -9.04 23.33 -0.21
CA SER A 212 -8.73 24.47 0.63
C SER A 212 -7.23 24.79 0.59
N PRO A 213 -6.82 26.04 0.87
CA PRO A 213 -5.41 26.38 1.04
C PRO A 213 -4.70 25.49 2.06
N GLU A 214 -5.37 25.13 3.16
CA GLU A 214 -4.86 24.25 4.19
C GLU A 214 -4.63 22.83 3.66
N GLY A 215 -5.57 22.30 2.88
CA GLY A 215 -5.47 20.99 2.23
C GLY A 215 -4.32 20.93 1.23
N GLN A 216 -4.19 21.94 0.36
CA GLN A 216 -3.09 22.02 -0.61
C GLN A 216 -1.73 22.17 0.08
N ARG A 217 -1.66 22.94 1.17
CA ARG A 217 -0.44 23.08 1.97
C ARG A 217 0.01 21.73 2.54
N LEU A 218 -0.89 20.83 2.93
CA LEU A 218 -0.49 19.50 3.41
C LEU A 218 0.19 18.66 2.32
N LEU A 219 -0.28 18.74 1.07
CA LEU A 219 0.35 18.06 -0.07
C LEU A 219 1.75 18.64 -0.35
N GLU A 220 1.86 19.97 -0.35
CA GLU A 220 3.14 20.65 -0.52
C GLU A 220 4.12 20.30 0.61
N GLU A 221 3.67 20.26 1.86
CA GLU A 221 4.50 19.87 3.00
C GLU A 221 5.00 18.43 2.88
N GLU A 222 4.17 17.48 2.39
CA GLU A 222 4.59 16.11 2.13
C GLU A 222 5.68 16.05 1.04
N ALA A 223 5.47 16.74 -0.08
CA ALA A 223 6.43 16.79 -1.17
C ALA A 223 7.76 17.43 -0.72
N ASN A 224 7.71 18.55 -0.01
CA ASN A 224 8.89 19.26 0.50
C ASN A 224 9.66 18.44 1.54
N LYS A 225 8.95 17.74 2.44
CA LYS A 225 9.58 16.83 3.41
C LYS A 225 10.35 15.72 2.68
N LEU A 226 9.73 15.11 1.68
CA LEU A 226 10.37 14.04 0.92
C LEU A 226 11.56 14.53 0.09
N ASP A 227 11.43 15.67 -0.60
CA ASP A 227 12.54 16.27 -1.35
C ASP A 227 13.71 16.61 -0.42
N GLY A 228 13.44 17.18 0.76
CA GLY A 228 14.48 17.43 1.77
C GLY A 228 15.28 16.18 2.17
N LEU A 229 14.61 15.02 2.29
CA LEU A 229 15.30 13.75 2.54
C LEU A 229 16.20 13.34 1.37
N PHE A 230 15.72 13.49 0.14
CA PHE A 230 16.49 13.18 -1.05
C PHE A 230 17.70 14.10 -1.22
N GLN A 231 17.56 15.41 -0.96
CA GLN A 231 18.68 16.34 -1.04
C GLN A 231 19.79 15.97 -0.06
N ILE A 232 19.44 15.56 1.16
CA ILE A 232 20.43 15.16 2.18
C ILE A 232 21.18 13.89 1.73
N ILE A 233 20.46 12.90 1.20
CA ILE A 233 21.09 11.68 0.68
C ILE A 233 22.01 11.99 -0.51
N LEU A 234 21.52 12.76 -1.49
CA LEU A 234 22.27 13.08 -2.71
C LEU A 234 23.49 13.96 -2.47
N SER A 235 23.43 14.84 -1.47
CA SER A 235 24.57 15.69 -1.06
C SER A 235 25.58 14.98 -0.16
N GLY A 236 25.22 13.80 0.39
CA GLY A 236 26.04 13.10 1.37
C GLY A 236 26.11 13.81 2.72
N GLU A 237 25.17 14.73 3.00
CA GLU A 237 25.11 15.42 4.28
C GLU A 237 24.72 14.46 5.42
N ASP A 238 25.29 14.66 6.61
CA ASP A 238 24.92 13.91 7.81
C ASP A 238 23.45 14.18 8.19
N PRO A 239 22.56 13.16 8.16
CA PRO A 239 21.15 13.30 8.52
C PRO A 239 20.90 13.88 9.91
N ARG A 240 21.86 13.72 10.83
CA ARG A 240 21.74 14.23 12.21
C ARG A 240 21.65 15.75 12.27
N LYS A 241 22.19 16.46 11.28
CA LYS A 241 22.15 17.93 11.20
C LYS A 241 20.74 18.49 11.08
N ARG A 242 19.75 17.67 10.67
CA ARG A 242 18.33 18.03 10.63
C ARG A 242 17.74 18.27 12.02
N PHE A 243 18.38 17.79 13.07
CA PHE A 243 17.84 17.77 14.42
C PHE A 243 18.66 18.68 15.35
N PRO A 244 17.99 19.47 16.21
CA PRO A 244 18.69 20.16 17.29
C PRO A 244 19.45 19.17 18.19
N ARG A 245 20.58 19.61 18.77
CA ARG A 245 21.41 18.78 19.66
C ARG A 245 20.61 18.15 20.81
N GLU A 246 19.66 18.89 21.36
CA GLU A 246 18.80 18.41 22.44
C GLU A 246 17.91 17.23 22.00
N VAL A 247 17.38 17.28 20.79
CA VAL A 247 16.58 16.18 20.22
C VAL A 247 17.45 14.94 20.01
N LEU A 248 18.68 15.13 19.50
CA LEU A 248 19.63 14.02 19.34
C LEU A 248 20.00 13.38 20.68
N ARG A 249 20.16 14.18 21.74
CA ARG A 249 20.41 13.68 23.10
C ARG A 249 19.25 12.81 23.59
N LEU A 250 18.01 13.29 23.46
CA LEU A 250 16.81 12.54 23.87
C LEU A 250 16.63 11.23 23.08
N MET A 251 16.99 11.24 21.79
CA MET A 251 16.99 10.03 20.96
C MET A 251 18.01 8.99 21.46
N ALA A 252 19.23 9.42 21.80
CA ALA A 252 20.29 8.56 22.31
C ALA A 252 19.94 7.95 23.69
N GLU A 253 19.37 8.75 24.60
CA GLU A 253 18.93 8.30 25.92
C GLU A 253 17.84 7.22 25.83
N ARG A 254 16.89 7.37 24.89
CA ARG A 254 15.86 6.34 24.63
C ARG A 254 16.45 5.03 24.08
N GLN A 255 17.45 5.10 23.20
CA GLN A 255 18.10 3.89 22.67
C GLN A 255 18.83 3.11 23.76
N MET A 256 19.47 3.79 24.71
CA MET A 256 20.13 3.14 25.85
C MET A 256 19.13 2.45 26.78
N GLN A 257 17.97 3.03 27.04
CA GLN A 257 16.92 2.43 27.87
C GLN A 257 16.22 1.22 27.24
N GLN A 258 16.25 1.08 25.91
CA GLN A 258 15.69 -0.08 25.20
C GLN A 258 16.70 -1.24 25.05
N SER A 259 17.97 -1.01 25.39
CA SER A 259 19.07 -1.96 25.21
C SER A 259 19.58 -2.57 26.52
N GLY A 260 18.99 -2.23 27.66
CA GLY A 260 19.31 -2.74 28.99
C GLY A 260 18.10 -3.37 29.66
#